data_AF-A0A380KN37-F1
#
_entry.id   AF-A0A380KN37-F1
#
_cell.length_a   1.000
_cell.length_b   1.000
_cell.length_c   1.000
_cell.angle_alpha   90.00
_cell.angle_beta   90.00
_cell.angle_gamma   90.00
#
_symmetry.space_group_name_H-M   'P 1'
#
loop_
_entity.id
_entity.type
_entity.pdbx_description
1 polymer ?
#
loop_
_entity_poly.entity_id
_entity_poly.type
_entity_poly.pdbx_seq_one_letter_code
_entity_poly.pdbx_strand_id
1 'polypeptide(L)'
;MLEACIADSKAKGKNGLCILAAAKKKPFLADPKYLAYKGFKVADEADNGIQLWYLPFSDDAKVPNFKACAKHPHIEKSGYVLYYTSQCPFNSKYVPILEETAKQEGISFKAIQITDRKTAQAAPTPITTYAFFTTGIMSQMSR
;
A
#
# COMPACT_ATOMS: atom_id res chain seq x y z
N MET A 1 11.26 11.73 14.51
CA MET A 1 10.85 10.41 13.98
C MET A 1 11.50 10.11 12.63
N LEU A 2 11.29 10.94 11.59
CA LEU A 2 11.91 10.72 10.27
C LEU A 2 13.46 10.68 10.29
N GLU A 3 14.12 11.60 10.99
CA GLU A 3 15.60 11.64 11.06
C GLU A 3 16.18 10.36 11.69
N ALA A 4 15.50 9.79 12.70
CA ALA A 4 15.89 8.53 13.31
C ALA A 4 15.76 7.36 12.31
N CYS A 5 14.69 7.34 11.52
CA CYS A 5 14.51 6.35 10.44
C CYS A 5 15.59 6.47 9.36
N ILE A 6 16.00 7.69 9.01
CA ILE A 6 17.09 7.95 8.06
C ILE A 6 18.40 7.42 8.63
N ALA A 7 18.73 7.77 9.87
CA ALA A 7 19.95 7.32 10.54
C ALA A 7 20.04 5.79 10.63
N ASP A 8 18.96 5.14 11.10
CA ASP A 8 18.88 3.68 11.20
C ASP A 8 18.99 3.00 9.83
N SER A 9 18.35 3.56 8.80
CA SER A 9 18.42 3.00 7.43
C SER A 9 19.81 3.14 6.84
N LYS A 10 20.50 4.26 7.09
CA LYS A 10 21.91 4.43 6.71
C LYS A 10 22.82 3.45 7.44
N ALA A 11 22.65 3.28 8.75
CA ALA A 11 23.40 2.30 9.53
C ALA A 11 23.20 0.86 9.03
N LYS A 12 22.01 0.55 8.50
CA LYS A 12 21.67 -0.75 7.87
C LYS A 12 22.11 -0.86 6.40
N GLY A 13 22.89 0.08 5.88
CA GLY A 13 23.38 0.07 4.50
C GLY A 13 22.29 0.15 3.43
N LYS A 14 21.17 0.82 3.72
CA LYS A 14 20.09 1.05 2.74
C LYS A 14 20.45 2.20 1.81
N ASN A 15 19.89 2.18 0.60
CA ASN A 15 20.14 3.21 -0.43
C ASN A 15 19.18 4.40 -0.36
N GLY A 16 18.19 4.35 0.55
CA GLY A 16 17.17 5.37 0.69
C GLY A 16 15.94 4.89 1.45
N LEU A 17 14.93 5.75 1.51
CA LEU A 17 13.61 5.46 2.05
C LEU A 17 12.56 5.47 0.95
N CYS A 18 11.49 4.70 1.13
CA CYS A 18 10.30 4.73 0.28
C CYS A 18 9.06 4.97 1.13
N ILE A 19 8.09 5.70 0.59
CA ILE A 19 6.81 5.96 1.24
C ILE A 19 5.71 6.10 0.19
N LEU A 20 4.49 5.68 0.54
CA LEU A 20 3.32 5.89 -0.30
C LEU A 20 2.66 7.22 0.03
N ALA A 21 2.32 7.97 -1.00
CA ALA A 21 1.52 9.19 -0.89
C ALA A 21 0.58 9.31 -2.08
N ALA A 22 -0.05 10.47 -2.23
CA ALA A 22 -0.84 10.82 -3.40
C ALA A 22 -0.54 12.28 -3.77
N ALA A 23 -0.86 12.68 -5.00
CA ALA A 23 -0.62 14.04 -5.48
C ALA A 23 -1.29 15.11 -4.60
N LYS A 24 -2.44 14.76 -3.98
CA LYS A 24 -3.14 15.56 -2.98
C LYS A 24 -3.15 14.83 -1.64
N LYS A 25 -3.13 15.58 -0.54
CA LYS A 25 -3.22 15.02 0.81
C LYS A 25 -4.49 14.16 0.94
N LYS A 26 -4.31 12.90 1.34
CA LYS A 26 -5.39 12.00 1.78
C LYS A 26 -5.25 11.76 3.29
N PRO A 27 -6.35 11.52 4.04
CA PRO A 27 -6.29 11.34 5.49
C PRO A 27 -5.31 10.24 5.95
N PHE A 28 -5.21 9.16 5.18
CA PHE A 28 -4.43 7.97 5.52
C PHE A 28 -3.03 7.91 4.89
N LEU A 29 -2.64 8.91 4.11
CA LEU A 29 -1.34 8.95 3.41
C LEU A 29 -0.49 10.11 3.90
N ALA A 30 0.82 10.03 3.66
CA ALA A 30 1.74 11.13 3.95
C ALA A 30 1.35 12.42 3.21
N ASP A 31 1.67 13.57 3.80
CA ASP A 31 1.45 14.85 3.12
C ASP A 31 2.52 15.07 2.04
N PRO A 32 2.14 15.18 0.76
CA PRO A 32 3.11 15.37 -0.33
C PRO A 32 3.93 16.67 -0.17
N LYS A 33 3.37 17.73 0.43
CA LYS A 33 4.12 18.98 0.68
C LYS A 33 5.21 18.77 1.71
N TYR A 34 4.92 18.01 2.77
CA TYR A 34 5.90 17.66 3.79
C TYR A 34 7.00 16.76 3.22
N LEU A 35 6.64 15.78 2.38
CA LEU A 35 7.60 14.89 1.72
C LEU A 35 8.56 15.66 0.80
N ALA A 36 8.02 16.55 -0.05
CA ALA A 36 8.84 17.39 -0.92
C ALA A 36 9.78 18.30 -0.11
N TYR A 37 9.29 18.93 0.96
CA TYR A 37 10.12 19.72 1.88
C TYR A 37 11.27 18.91 2.49
N LYS A 38 11.03 17.62 2.78
CA LYS A 38 12.04 16.69 3.30
C LYS A 38 12.94 16.07 2.23
N GLY A 39 12.82 16.48 0.97
CA GLY A 39 13.68 16.03 -0.13
C GLY A 39 13.26 14.71 -0.77
N PHE A 40 12.08 14.18 -0.44
CA PHE A 40 11.53 13.04 -1.17
C PHE A 40 11.12 13.48 -2.59
N LYS A 41 11.24 12.55 -3.53
CA LYS A 41 10.87 12.72 -4.94
C LYS A 41 9.82 11.67 -5.31
N VAL A 42 8.96 11.98 -6.28
CA VAL A 42 8.06 10.99 -6.89
C VAL A 42 8.89 10.05 -7.76
N ALA A 43 8.73 8.74 -7.57
CA ALA A 43 9.41 7.69 -8.32
C ALA A 43 8.49 7.04 -9.36
N ASP A 44 7.24 6.80 -8.99
CA ASP A 44 6.23 6.14 -9.83
C ASP A 44 4.81 6.45 -9.35
N GLU A 45 3.81 6.22 -10.19
CA GLU A 45 2.39 6.40 -9.88
C GLU A 45 1.58 5.23 -10.43
N ALA A 46 0.69 4.69 -9.60
CA ALA A 46 -0.28 3.66 -9.96
C ALA A 46 -1.59 4.29 -10.45
N ASP A 47 -2.36 3.56 -11.26
CA ASP A 47 -3.59 4.04 -11.91
C ASP A 47 -4.67 4.52 -10.93
N ASN A 48 -4.60 4.08 -9.68
CA ASN A 48 -5.48 4.49 -8.59
C ASN A 48 -5.06 5.83 -7.92
N GLY A 49 -4.05 6.51 -8.46
CA GLY A 49 -3.53 7.79 -7.97
C GLY A 49 -2.65 7.70 -6.73
N ILE A 50 -2.15 6.49 -6.41
CA ILE A 50 -1.15 6.29 -5.36
C ILE A 50 0.25 6.44 -5.96
N GLN A 51 1.04 7.31 -5.34
CA GLN A 51 2.41 7.61 -5.72
C GLN A 51 3.40 6.89 -4.82
N LEU A 52 4.45 6.35 -5.42
CA LEU A 52 5.65 5.90 -4.74
C LEU A 52 6.62 7.07 -4.63
N TRP A 53 6.89 7.50 -3.41
CA TRP A 53 7.87 8.53 -3.12
C TRP A 53 9.13 7.90 -2.54
N TYR A 54 10.29 8.47 -2.86
CA TYR A 54 11.57 7.98 -2.35
C TYR A 54 12.51 9.11 -1.95
N LEU A 55 13.31 8.86 -0.92
CA LEU A 55 14.40 9.73 -0.47
C LEU A 55 15.71 8.97 -0.70
N PRO A 56 16.47 9.27 -1.77
CA PRO A 56 17.75 8.63 -2.02
C PRO A 56 18.80 9.11 -1.01
N PHE A 57 19.72 8.22 -0.63
CA PHE A 57 20.87 8.58 0.22
C PHE A 57 22.15 8.85 -0.55
N SER A 58 22.15 8.57 -1.86
CA SER A 58 23.26 8.79 -2.78
C SER A 58 22.73 9.08 -4.20
N ASP A 59 23.54 9.71 -5.03
CA ASP A 59 23.14 10.09 -6.40
C ASP A 59 23.02 8.90 -7.35
N ASP A 60 23.66 7.77 -7.03
CA ASP A 60 23.60 6.50 -7.76
C ASP A 60 22.44 5.59 -7.30
N ALA A 61 21.65 6.03 -6.31
CA ALA A 61 20.54 5.24 -5.79
C ALA A 61 19.49 4.98 -6.89
N LYS A 62 19.23 3.69 -7.15
CA LYS A 62 18.23 3.26 -8.13
C LYS A 62 16.84 3.79 -7.77
N VAL A 63 16.16 4.36 -8.75
CA VAL A 63 14.78 4.83 -8.62
C VAL A 63 13.85 3.62 -8.47
N PRO A 64 13.07 3.52 -7.38
CA PRO A 64 12.15 2.41 -7.17
C PRO A 64 10.90 2.58 -8.06
N ASN A 65 10.24 1.47 -8.42
CA ASN A 65 9.00 1.49 -9.19
C ASN A 65 8.02 0.43 -8.69
N PHE A 66 6.76 0.58 -9.08
CA PHE A 66 5.76 -0.46 -8.85
C PHE A 66 5.94 -1.59 -9.86
N LYS A 67 5.69 -2.82 -9.39
CA LYS A 67 5.45 -3.93 -10.32
C LYS A 67 4.13 -3.70 -11.05
N ALA A 68 4.02 -4.23 -12.27
CA ALA A 68 2.82 -4.10 -13.11
C ALA A 68 1.52 -4.47 -12.36
N CYS A 69 1.54 -5.54 -11.56
CA CYS A 69 0.36 -5.97 -10.78
C CYS A 69 -0.11 -4.94 -9.73
N ALA A 70 0.82 -4.16 -9.16
CA ALA A 70 0.49 -3.11 -8.21
C ALA A 70 0.22 -1.77 -8.93
N LYS A 71 0.85 -1.55 -10.08
CA LYS A 71 0.68 -0.32 -10.87
C LYS A 71 -0.71 -0.23 -11.50
N HIS A 72 -1.29 -1.37 -11.87
CA HIS A 72 -2.62 -1.50 -12.46
C HIS A 72 -3.50 -2.35 -11.53
N PRO A 73 -4.07 -1.79 -10.45
CA PRO A 73 -4.79 -2.57 -9.45
C PRO A 73 -6.04 -3.25 -10.03
N HIS A 74 -5.95 -4.56 -10.25
CA HIS A 74 -7.02 -5.36 -10.81
C HIS A 74 -6.93 -6.80 -10.33
N ILE A 75 -8.08 -7.47 -10.21
CA ILE A 75 -8.16 -8.91 -10.00
C ILE A 75 -9.21 -9.53 -10.94
N GLU A 76 -8.89 -10.70 -11.49
CA GLU A 76 -9.83 -11.48 -12.32
C GLU A 76 -10.98 -12.12 -11.50
N LYS A 77 -10.88 -12.09 -10.17
CA LYS A 77 -11.84 -12.74 -9.29
C LYS A 77 -13.13 -11.93 -9.20
N SER A 78 -14.26 -12.59 -9.44
CA SER A 78 -15.59 -12.07 -9.14
C SER A 78 -15.87 -12.07 -7.63
N GLY A 79 -16.74 -11.16 -7.18
CA GLY A 79 -17.11 -11.02 -5.77
C GLY A 79 -16.28 -9.95 -5.04
N TYR A 80 -16.22 -10.09 -3.72
CA TYR A 80 -15.53 -9.16 -2.82
C TYR A 80 -14.24 -9.78 -2.33
N VAL A 81 -13.11 -9.11 -2.53
CA VAL A 81 -11.80 -9.63 -2.10
C VAL A 81 -11.07 -8.57 -1.30
N LEU A 82 -10.65 -8.94 -0.09
CA LEU A 82 -9.87 -8.09 0.81
C LEU A 82 -8.44 -8.60 0.92
N TYR A 83 -7.47 -7.79 0.50
CA TYR A 83 -6.04 -8.01 0.80
C TYR A 83 -5.65 -7.16 2.00
N TYR A 84 -5.01 -7.74 3.01
CA TYR A 84 -4.62 -6.99 4.21
C TYR A 84 -3.36 -7.53 4.87
N THR A 85 -2.71 -6.70 5.68
CA THR A 85 -1.61 -7.11 6.57
C THR A 85 -2.01 -6.86 8.01
N SER A 86 -1.28 -7.46 8.96
CA SER A 86 -1.46 -7.22 10.40
C SER A 86 -0.84 -5.88 10.87
N GLN A 87 -0.46 -4.98 9.95
CA GLN A 87 0.05 -3.65 10.31
C GLN A 87 -1.03 -2.78 10.99
N CYS A 88 -2.30 -3.05 10.67
CA CYS A 88 -3.44 -2.40 11.30
C CYS A 88 -4.03 -3.33 12.36
N PRO A 89 -4.00 -2.97 13.66
CA PRO A 89 -4.51 -3.82 14.74
C PRO A 89 -6.03 -4.04 14.65
N PHE A 90 -6.74 -3.20 13.89
CA PHE A 90 -8.17 -3.34 13.67
C PHE A 90 -8.52 -4.54 12.77
N ASN A 91 -7.63 -4.94 11.86
CA ASN A 91 -7.93 -5.99 10.88
C ASN A 91 -8.21 -7.35 11.55
N SER A 92 -7.52 -7.70 12.63
CA SER A 92 -7.73 -8.96 13.34
C SER A 92 -9.13 -9.09 13.93
N LYS A 93 -9.76 -7.96 14.29
CA LYS A 93 -11.12 -7.93 14.83
C LYS A 93 -12.17 -7.88 13.73
N TYR A 94 -11.98 -7.05 12.71
CA TYR A 94 -13.04 -6.78 11.73
C TYR A 94 -13.08 -7.76 10.56
N VAL A 95 -11.96 -8.38 10.19
CA VAL A 95 -11.95 -9.36 9.10
C VAL A 95 -12.86 -10.56 9.40
N PRO A 96 -12.81 -11.19 10.58
CA PRO A 96 -13.73 -12.29 10.91
C PRO A 96 -15.21 -11.87 10.87
N ILE A 97 -15.52 -10.65 11.34
CA ILE A 97 -16.89 -10.11 11.31
C ILE A 97 -17.36 -9.96 9.86
N LEU A 98 -16.52 -9.42 8.98
CA LEU A 98 -16.84 -9.27 7.55
C LEU A 98 -17.09 -10.62 6.87
N GLU A 99 -16.28 -11.64 7.19
CA GLU A 99 -16.47 -13.01 6.67
C GLU A 99 -17.80 -13.60 7.12
N GLU A 100 -18.14 -13.44 8.41
CA GLU A 100 -19.39 -13.95 8.97
C GLU A 100 -20.60 -13.24 8.38
N THR A 101 -20.58 -11.90 8.29
CA THR A 101 -21.66 -11.12 7.67
C THR A 101 -21.84 -11.49 6.19
N ALA A 102 -20.75 -11.61 5.43
CA ALA A 102 -20.84 -12.01 4.03
C ALA A 102 -21.45 -13.41 3.87
N LYS A 103 -21.10 -14.34 4.76
CA LYS A 103 -21.69 -15.69 4.78
C LYS A 103 -23.19 -15.67 5.08
N GLN A 104 -23.63 -14.85 6.05
CA GLN A 104 -25.05 -14.70 6.42
C GLN A 104 -25.88 -14.12 5.26
N GLU A 105 -25.31 -13.16 4.52
CA GLU A 105 -25.97 -12.47 3.40
C GLU A 105 -25.81 -13.20 2.05
N GLY A 106 -25.16 -14.37 2.01
CA GLY A 106 -24.92 -15.11 0.76
C GLY A 106 -23.97 -14.41 -0.22
N ILE A 107 -23.13 -13.50 0.28
CA ILE A 107 -22.17 -12.71 -0.51
C ILE A 107 -20.87 -13.49 -0.68
N SER A 108 -20.39 -13.61 -1.93
CA SER A 108 -19.07 -14.17 -2.21
C SER A 108 -17.97 -13.22 -1.74
N PHE A 109 -17.38 -13.52 -0.58
CA PHE A 109 -16.31 -12.75 0.05
C PHE A 109 -15.07 -13.61 0.30
N LYS A 110 -13.88 -13.02 0.11
CA LYS A 110 -12.60 -13.66 0.44
C LYS A 110 -11.62 -12.66 1.07
N ALA A 111 -11.17 -12.96 2.28
CA ALA A 111 -10.03 -12.27 2.88
C ALA A 111 -8.71 -13.00 2.58
N ILE A 112 -7.67 -12.25 2.24
CA ILE A 112 -6.32 -12.73 1.91
C ILE A 112 -5.33 -11.96 2.79
N GLN A 113 -4.82 -12.62 3.82
CA GLN A 113 -3.79 -12.06 4.67
C GLN A 113 -2.42 -12.16 3.99
N ILE A 114 -1.74 -11.03 3.90
CA ILE A 114 -0.36 -10.91 3.46
C ILE A 114 0.52 -10.98 4.70
N THR A 115 1.37 -12.02 4.77
CA THR A 115 2.23 -12.29 5.93
C THR A 115 3.71 -12.25 5.59
N ASP A 116 4.07 -12.24 4.30
CA ASP A 116 5.45 -12.31 3.85
C ASP A 116 5.74 -11.32 2.71
N ARG A 117 7.04 -11.10 2.46
CA ARG A 117 7.50 -10.16 1.44
C ARG A 117 7.10 -10.57 0.03
N LYS A 118 7.13 -11.87 -0.29
CA LYS A 118 6.84 -12.38 -1.63
C LYS A 118 5.38 -12.14 -1.97
N THR A 119 4.46 -12.44 -1.04
CA THR A 119 3.03 -12.14 -1.22
C THR A 119 2.77 -10.63 -1.26
N ALA A 120 3.42 -9.83 -0.41
CA ALA A 120 3.28 -8.37 -0.45
C ALA A 120 3.69 -7.77 -1.81
N GLN A 121 4.81 -8.26 -2.38
CA GLN A 121 5.28 -7.80 -3.68
C GLN A 121 4.47 -8.36 -4.87
N ALA A 122 3.68 -9.41 -4.67
CA ALA A 122 2.80 -9.98 -5.69
C ALA A 122 1.36 -9.46 -5.58
N ALA A 123 1.07 -8.62 -4.57
CA ALA A 123 -0.26 -8.07 -4.36
C ALA A 123 -0.70 -7.22 -5.57
N PRO A 124 -1.99 -7.28 -5.94
CA PRO A 124 -2.54 -6.52 -7.06
C PRO A 124 -2.79 -5.04 -6.69
N THR A 125 -2.01 -4.48 -5.79
CA THR A 125 -2.25 -3.15 -5.21
C THR A 125 -0.95 -2.61 -4.62
N PRO A 126 -0.71 -1.29 -4.68
CA PRO A 126 0.41 -0.68 -3.98
C PRO A 126 0.15 -0.58 -2.47
N ILE A 127 -1.11 -0.67 -2.02
CA ILE A 127 -1.50 -0.55 -0.60
C ILE A 127 -1.74 -1.95 -0.04
N THR A 128 -0.80 -2.46 0.75
CA THR A 128 -0.91 -3.80 1.36
C THR A 128 -1.51 -3.78 2.77
N THR A 129 -1.78 -2.61 3.35
CA THR A 129 -2.35 -2.50 4.71
C THR A 129 -3.79 -2.98 4.74
N TYR A 130 -4.60 -2.50 3.79
CA TYR A 130 -5.98 -2.90 3.56
C TYR A 130 -6.38 -2.44 2.15
N ALA A 131 -6.71 -3.38 1.27
CA ALA A 131 -7.15 -3.12 -0.09
C ALA A 131 -8.33 -4.01 -0.42
N PHE A 132 -9.46 -3.36 -0.73
CA PHE A 132 -10.73 -4.01 -0.99
C PHE A 132 -11.04 -3.93 -2.48
N PHE A 133 -11.48 -5.05 -3.06
CA PHE A 133 -11.84 -5.17 -4.46
C PHE A 133 -13.30 -5.56 -4.58
N THR A 134 -14.03 -4.85 -5.44
CA THR A 134 -15.41 -5.12 -5.83
C THR A 134 -15.43 -5.42 -7.32
N THR A 135 -15.90 -6.61 -7.70
CA THR A 135 -16.01 -7.02 -9.11
C THR A 135 -14.72 -6.76 -9.90
N GLY A 136 -13.59 -7.11 -9.31
CA GLY A 136 -12.27 -6.96 -9.95
C GLY A 136 -11.60 -5.58 -9.85
N ILE A 137 -12.32 -4.53 -9.44
CA ILE A 137 -11.78 -3.17 -9.33
C ILE A 137 -11.49 -2.84 -7.88
N MET A 138 -10.32 -2.27 -7.61
CA MET A 138 -9.98 -1.82 -6.26
C MET A 138 -10.86 -0.63 -5.88
N SER A 139 -11.64 -0.78 -4.82
CA SER A 139 -12.44 0.32 -4.29
C SER A 139 -11.51 1.39 -3.71
N GLN A 140 -11.70 2.64 -4.12
CA GLN A 140 -10.98 3.74 -3.49
C GLN A 140 -11.51 3.91 -2.06
N MET A 141 -10.61 3.96 -1.08
CA MET A 141 -10.95 4.42 0.27
C MET A 141 -11.25 5.91 0.22
N SER A 142 -12.48 6.28 -0.14
CA SER A 142 -13.01 7.61 0.08
C SER A 142 -13.61 7.65 1.49
N ARG A 143 -12.91 8.33 2.40
CA ARG A 143 -13.58 9.15 3.40
C ARG A 143 -13.24 10.60 3.08
#